data_AF-A0A2V7JRT3-F1
#
_entry.id   AF-A0A2V7JRT3-F1
#
_cell.length_a   1.000
_cell.length_b   1.000
_cell.length_c   1.000
_cell.angle_alpha   90.00
_cell.angle_beta   90.00
_cell.angle_gamma   90.00
#
_symmetry.space_group_name_H-M   'P 1'
#
loop_
_entity.id
_entity.type
_entity.pdbx_description
1 polymer ?
#
loop_
_entity_poly.entity_id
_entity_poly.type
_entity_poly.pdbx_seq_one_letter_code
_entity_poly.pdbx_strand_id
1 'polypeptide(L)'
;MPRILMTSLVAVALACASKPTPVTISGDPSDRASLAGKWSGEYQSPSTGRTGSIVFNLSASGDAANGDVVMIPRGYGKALLPFNQATAAGGAMQNTNNSQVLTIKLVRVSGDTVSGVLDAYRDPQCDCPVETTFTGRLGGDTIEGTFTTRGTQANAPQTGTWRVKRTK
;
A
#
# COMPACT_ATOMS: atom_id res chain seq x y z
N MET A 1 16.86 -65.38 -2.36
CA MET A 1 17.10 -64.06 -2.97
C MET A 1 15.93 -63.15 -2.61
N PRO A 2 16.07 -62.17 -1.70
CA PRO A 2 14.93 -61.36 -1.28
C PRO A 2 14.72 -60.20 -2.27
N ARG A 3 13.48 -60.04 -2.73
CA ARG A 3 13.01 -58.92 -3.56
C ARG A 3 12.83 -57.69 -2.67
N ILE A 4 13.62 -56.65 -2.93
CA ILE A 4 13.49 -55.34 -2.26
C ILE A 4 12.28 -54.62 -2.86
N LEU A 5 11.23 -54.42 -2.05
CA LEU A 5 10.12 -53.52 -2.36
C LEU A 5 10.59 -52.07 -2.20
N MET A 6 10.53 -51.30 -3.29
CA MET A 6 10.95 -49.90 -3.33
C MET A 6 9.69 -49.02 -3.20
N THR A 7 9.34 -48.66 -1.97
CA THR A 7 8.19 -47.80 -1.65
C THR A 7 8.52 -46.36 -2.00
N SER A 8 7.93 -45.83 -3.08
CA SER A 8 8.10 -44.43 -3.49
C SER A 8 7.29 -43.51 -2.60
N LEU A 9 7.98 -42.68 -1.81
CA LEU A 9 7.41 -41.67 -0.92
C LEU A 9 7.06 -40.42 -1.74
N VAL A 10 5.79 -40.24 -2.09
CA VAL A 10 5.30 -39.01 -2.75
C VAL A 10 5.15 -37.91 -1.71
N ALA A 11 6.09 -36.96 -1.70
CA ALA A 11 6.01 -35.77 -0.85
C ALA A 11 5.06 -34.74 -1.48
N VAL A 12 3.87 -34.56 -0.90
CA VAL A 12 2.93 -33.50 -1.29
C VAL A 12 3.43 -32.18 -0.68
N ALA A 13 4.01 -31.31 -1.50
CA ALA A 13 4.36 -29.96 -1.09
C ALA A 13 3.08 -29.12 -0.95
N LEU A 14 2.65 -28.87 0.29
CA LEU A 14 1.65 -27.87 0.64
C LEU A 14 2.24 -26.47 0.40
N ALA A 15 2.05 -25.92 -0.80
CA ALA A 15 2.34 -24.52 -1.06
C ALA A 15 1.27 -23.66 -0.37
N CYS A 16 1.60 -23.05 0.77
CA CYS A 16 0.77 -22.03 1.40
C CYS A 16 0.69 -20.80 0.48
N ALA A 17 -0.39 -20.68 -0.29
CA ALA A 17 -0.73 -19.45 -0.98
C ALA A 17 -1.40 -18.49 0.02
N SER A 18 -0.63 -17.57 0.59
CA SER A 18 -1.13 -16.49 1.44
C SER A 18 -1.99 -15.54 0.61
N LYS A 19 -3.31 -15.71 0.62
CA LYS A 19 -4.22 -14.71 0.04
C LYS A 19 -4.25 -13.50 0.99
N PRO A 20 -4.04 -12.26 0.49
CA PRO A 20 -4.19 -11.05 1.31
C PRO A 20 -5.59 -11.04 1.96
N THR A 21 -5.64 -10.75 3.25
CA THR A 21 -6.92 -10.60 3.98
C THR A 21 -7.70 -9.44 3.38
N PRO A 22 -8.95 -9.66 2.92
CA PRO A 22 -9.76 -8.58 2.37
C PRO A 22 -10.01 -7.47 3.41
N VAL A 23 -9.98 -6.23 2.96
CA VAL A 23 -10.22 -5.03 3.75
C VAL A 23 -11.72 -4.82 3.91
N THR A 24 -12.20 -4.63 5.14
CA THR A 24 -13.61 -4.35 5.38
C THR A 24 -13.97 -2.91 5.00
N ILE A 25 -15.07 -2.77 4.26
CA ILE A 25 -15.65 -1.50 3.84
C ILE A 25 -16.98 -1.30 4.55
N SER A 26 -17.07 -0.23 5.32
CA SER A 26 -18.28 0.19 6.01
C SER A 26 -18.97 1.33 5.25
N GLY A 27 -20.30 1.34 5.24
CA GLY A 27 -21.12 2.35 4.55
C GLY A 27 -22.45 1.79 4.08
N ASP A 28 -23.33 2.67 3.61
CA ASP A 28 -24.62 2.28 3.04
C ASP A 28 -24.42 1.43 1.77
N PRO A 29 -25.30 0.45 1.50
CA PRO A 29 -25.14 -0.43 0.34
C PRO A 29 -25.07 0.30 -1.01
N SER A 30 -25.86 1.37 -1.17
CA SER A 30 -25.85 2.22 -2.38
C SER A 30 -24.51 2.92 -2.59
N ASP A 31 -23.92 3.43 -1.51
CA ASP A 31 -22.66 4.17 -1.54
C ASP A 31 -21.48 3.22 -1.79
N ARG A 32 -21.57 2.00 -1.26
CA ARG A 32 -20.61 0.94 -1.57
C ARG A 32 -20.71 0.49 -3.03
N ALA A 33 -21.93 0.36 -3.55
CA ALA A 33 -22.16 -0.04 -4.93
C ALA A 33 -21.60 0.98 -5.94
N SER A 34 -21.64 2.29 -5.63
CA SER A 34 -21.10 3.33 -6.52
C SER A 34 -19.57 3.24 -6.69
N LEU A 35 -18.87 2.67 -5.72
CA LEU A 35 -17.42 2.44 -5.76
C LEU A 35 -17.02 1.12 -6.41
N ALA A 36 -17.98 0.25 -6.74
CA ALA A 36 -17.69 -1.08 -7.29
C ALA A 36 -16.88 -1.01 -8.60
N GLY A 37 -15.82 -1.80 -8.69
CA GLY A 37 -14.95 -1.85 -9.85
C GLY A 37 -13.47 -1.73 -9.50
N LYS A 38 -12.66 -1.68 -10.56
CA LYS A 38 -11.21 -1.59 -10.49
C LYS A 38 -10.77 -0.14 -10.60
N TRP A 39 -9.77 0.23 -9.81
CA TRP A 39 -9.27 1.57 -9.69
C TRP A 39 -7.76 1.58 -9.77
N SER A 40 -7.21 2.57 -10.47
CA SER A 40 -5.78 2.78 -10.57
C SER A 40 -5.42 4.26 -10.59
N GLY A 41 -4.31 4.60 -9.95
CA GLY A 41 -3.75 5.95 -10.00
C GLY A 41 -2.55 6.07 -9.09
N GLU A 42 -2.38 7.25 -8.50
CA GLU A 42 -1.13 7.63 -7.85
C GLU A 42 -1.36 8.51 -6.63
N TYR A 43 -0.34 8.59 -5.78
CA TYR A 43 -0.24 9.60 -4.73
C TYR A 43 1.09 10.36 -4.82
N GLN A 44 1.10 11.54 -4.23
CA GLN A 44 2.28 12.37 -4.09
C GLN A 44 2.28 13.11 -2.74
N SER A 45 3.46 13.20 -2.12
CA SER A 45 3.69 14.03 -0.93
C SER A 45 4.76 15.07 -1.24
N PRO A 46 4.37 16.34 -1.45
CA PRO A 46 5.33 17.40 -1.77
C PRO A 46 6.41 17.61 -0.71
N SER A 47 6.06 17.48 0.58
CA SER A 47 6.99 17.72 1.69
C SER A 47 8.09 16.66 1.80
N THR A 48 7.78 15.41 1.44
CA THR A 48 8.74 14.29 1.50
C THR A 48 9.36 13.98 0.14
N GLY A 49 8.73 14.40 -0.95
CA GLY A 49 9.05 14.01 -2.33
C GLY A 49 8.69 12.55 -2.64
N ARG A 50 7.88 11.89 -1.80
CA ARG A 50 7.41 10.52 -2.03
C ARG A 50 6.30 10.51 -3.06
N THR A 51 6.31 9.47 -3.88
CA THR A 51 5.26 9.17 -4.85
C THR A 51 4.92 7.69 -4.77
N GLY A 52 3.89 7.26 -5.47
CA GLY A 52 3.59 5.84 -5.58
C GLY A 52 2.32 5.56 -6.35
N SER A 53 2.11 4.29 -6.64
CA SER A 53 0.94 3.81 -7.38
C SER A 53 -0.10 3.24 -6.42
N ILE A 54 -1.36 3.41 -6.77
CA ILE A 54 -2.50 2.86 -6.05
C ILE A 54 -3.26 1.97 -7.02
N VAL A 55 -3.52 0.72 -6.65
CA VAL A 55 -4.42 -0.16 -7.38
C VAL A 55 -5.32 -0.88 -6.40
N PHE A 56 -6.64 -0.84 -6.61
CA PHE A 56 -7.57 -1.60 -5.80
C PHE A 56 -8.80 -2.01 -6.59
N ASN A 57 -9.51 -3.01 -6.08
CA ASN A 57 -10.75 -3.50 -6.63
C ASN A 57 -11.80 -3.65 -5.53
N LEU A 58 -13.00 -3.13 -5.79
CA LEU A 58 -14.16 -3.27 -4.93
C LEU A 58 -15.17 -4.22 -5.57
N SER A 59 -15.59 -5.21 -4.79
CA SER A 59 -16.70 -6.06 -5.18
C SER A 59 -18.04 -5.30 -5.06
N ALA A 60 -18.92 -5.46 -6.04
CA ALA A 60 -20.24 -4.83 -6.03
C ALA A 60 -21.18 -5.40 -4.95
N SER A 61 -20.92 -6.63 -4.51
CA SER A 61 -21.80 -7.40 -3.61
C SER A 61 -21.24 -7.56 -2.21
N GLY A 62 -20.00 -7.13 -1.94
CA GLY A 62 -19.28 -7.44 -0.71
C GLY A 62 -18.89 -6.19 0.08
N ASP A 63 -18.73 -6.35 1.38
CA ASP A 63 -18.13 -5.38 2.30
C ASP A 63 -16.60 -5.55 2.34
N ALA A 64 -16.04 -6.15 1.29
CA ALA A 64 -14.65 -6.53 1.18
C ALA A 64 -14.01 -5.92 -0.07
N ALA A 65 -12.82 -5.34 0.11
CA ALA A 65 -11.94 -4.87 -0.95
C ALA A 65 -10.56 -5.53 -0.89
N ASN A 66 -9.89 -5.57 -2.03
CA ASN A 66 -8.49 -5.92 -2.12
C ASN A 66 -7.76 -4.85 -2.94
N GLY A 67 -6.51 -4.58 -2.58
CA GLY A 67 -5.73 -3.58 -3.27
C GLY A 67 -4.36 -3.40 -2.66
N ASP A 68 -3.46 -2.89 -3.47
CA ASP A 68 -2.08 -2.63 -3.14
C ASP A 68 -1.80 -1.15 -3.32
N VAL A 69 -1.23 -0.52 -2.28
CA VAL A 69 -0.61 0.80 -2.41
C VAL A 69 0.89 0.58 -2.46
N VAL A 70 1.52 0.87 -3.58
CA VAL A 70 2.97 0.74 -3.73
C VAL A 70 3.62 2.08 -3.46
N MET A 71 4.38 2.16 -2.37
CA MET A 71 5.19 3.32 -2.03
C MET A 71 6.53 3.30 -2.78
N ILE A 72 6.83 4.40 -3.47
CA ILE A 72 8.14 4.65 -4.08
C ILE A 72 8.85 5.76 -3.26
N PRO A 73 9.91 5.40 -2.50
CA PRO A 73 10.66 6.36 -1.71
C PRO A 73 11.44 7.35 -2.60
N ARG A 74 11.76 8.52 -2.04
CA ARG A 74 12.54 9.54 -2.74
C ARG A 74 13.92 8.99 -3.11
N GLY A 75 14.28 9.08 -4.39
CA GLY A 75 15.59 8.63 -4.88
C GLY A 75 15.63 7.19 -5.38
N TYR A 76 14.50 6.47 -5.38
CA TYR A 76 14.37 5.17 -6.02
C TYR A 76 14.86 5.23 -7.48
N GLY A 77 15.74 4.31 -7.86
CA GLY A 77 16.35 4.25 -9.20
C GLY A 77 17.55 5.19 -9.43
N LYS A 78 18.01 5.96 -8.42
CA LYS A 78 19.29 6.67 -8.52
C LYS A 78 20.46 5.71 -8.40
N ALA A 79 21.52 5.95 -9.20
CA ALA A 79 22.73 5.14 -9.18
C ALA A 79 23.32 5.08 -7.76
N LEU A 80 23.66 3.86 -7.31
CA LEU A 80 24.37 3.65 -6.06
C LEU A 80 25.71 4.38 -6.13
N LEU A 81 25.99 5.22 -5.15
CA LEU A 81 27.34 5.78 -5.00
C LEU A 81 28.28 4.66 -4.52
N PRO A 82 29.52 4.58 -5.05
CA PRO A 82 30.52 3.64 -4.57
C PRO A 82 30.71 3.73 -3.05
N PHE A 83 30.81 2.57 -2.37
CA PHE A 83 30.92 2.47 -0.90
C PHE A 83 32.06 3.32 -0.31
N ASN A 84 33.14 3.52 -1.08
CA ASN A 84 34.30 4.33 -0.70
C ASN A 84 34.09 5.85 -0.80
N GLN A 85 32.97 6.32 -1.36
CA GLN A 85 32.59 7.74 -1.37
C GLN A 85 31.56 8.09 -0.28
N ALA A 86 30.96 7.08 0.37
CA ALA A 86 29.97 7.28 1.43
C ALA A 86 30.57 7.71 2.78
N THR A 87 31.90 7.66 2.93
CA THR A 87 32.60 7.98 4.19
C THR A 87 33.00 9.46 4.35
N ALA A 88 32.83 10.31 3.32
CA ALA A 88 33.16 11.74 3.42
C ALA A 88 32.03 12.60 4.05
N ALA A 89 30.83 12.06 4.17
CA ALA A 89 29.73 12.66 4.92
C ALA A 89 29.04 11.51 5.66
N GLY A 90 29.19 11.44 6.98
CA GLY A 90 28.73 10.33 7.83
C GLY A 90 27.21 10.13 7.92
N GLY A 91 26.52 10.04 6.78
CA GLY A 91 25.13 9.60 6.70
C GLY A 91 25.12 8.08 6.57
N ALA A 92 24.55 7.40 7.56
CA ALA A 92 24.17 6.00 7.42
C ALA A 92 23.42 5.83 6.10
N MET A 93 23.86 4.89 5.26
CA MET A 93 23.20 4.58 4.01
C MET A 93 21.88 3.86 4.36
N GLN A 94 20.85 4.64 4.69
CA GLN A 94 19.51 4.13 4.97
C GLN A 94 19.03 3.44 3.69
N ASN A 95 18.58 2.18 3.80
CA ASN A 95 18.00 1.37 2.73
C ASN A 95 16.72 2.05 2.17
N THR A 96 16.93 3.11 1.38
CA THR A 96 15.90 3.97 0.77
C THR A 96 15.42 3.42 -0.58
N ASN A 97 15.82 2.20 -0.92
CA ASN A 97 15.65 1.64 -2.26
C ASN A 97 14.61 0.54 -2.37
N ASN A 98 13.85 0.24 -1.32
CA ASN A 98 12.83 -0.80 -1.39
C ASN A 98 11.45 -0.15 -1.51
N SER A 99 10.77 -0.41 -2.62
CA SER A 99 9.35 -0.13 -2.76
C SER A 99 8.59 -0.96 -1.73
N GLN A 100 7.62 -0.36 -1.05
CA GLN A 100 6.86 -1.03 -0.01
C GLN A 100 5.38 -1.13 -0.39
N VAL A 101 4.78 -2.31 -0.26
CA VAL A 101 3.32 -2.47 -0.35
C VAL A 101 2.72 -2.07 1.00
N LEU A 102 1.80 -1.11 0.98
CA LEU A 102 1.02 -0.67 2.14
C LEU A 102 -0.38 -1.27 2.05
N THR A 103 -0.81 -1.88 3.13
CA THR A 103 -2.15 -2.47 3.25
C THR A 103 -3.13 -1.41 3.75
N ILE A 104 -4.32 -1.36 3.17
CA ILE A 104 -5.42 -0.55 3.71
C ILE A 104 -6.10 -1.34 4.83
N LYS A 105 -6.29 -0.75 6.00
CA LYS A 105 -6.89 -1.44 7.16
C LYS A 105 -8.41 -1.31 7.18
N LEU A 106 -8.89 -0.11 6.93
CA LEU A 106 -10.30 0.23 7.05
C LEU A 106 -10.67 1.25 5.98
N VAL A 107 -11.83 1.06 5.37
CA VAL A 107 -12.46 2.05 4.51
C VAL A 107 -13.89 2.30 4.99
N ARG A 108 -14.27 3.58 5.02
CA ARG A 108 -15.63 4.04 5.25
C ARG A 108 -16.09 4.90 4.08
N VAL A 109 -17.32 4.66 3.65
CA VAL A 109 -17.98 5.39 2.57
C VAL A 109 -19.26 6.02 3.13
N SER A 110 -19.48 7.29 2.80
CA SER A 110 -20.72 8.00 3.11
C SER A 110 -20.97 9.07 2.07
N GLY A 111 -22.08 8.93 1.34
CA GLY A 111 -22.32 9.64 0.09
C GLY A 111 -21.13 9.48 -0.86
N ASP A 112 -20.64 10.61 -1.38
CA ASP A 112 -19.46 10.64 -2.26
C ASP A 112 -18.13 10.65 -1.51
N THR A 113 -18.11 10.56 -0.18
CA THR A 113 -16.87 10.63 0.60
C THR A 113 -16.33 9.25 0.92
N VAL A 114 -15.06 9.03 0.57
CA VAL A 114 -14.27 7.86 0.96
C VAL A 114 -13.28 8.28 2.02
N SER A 115 -13.14 7.49 3.07
CA SER A 115 -12.14 7.72 4.11
C SER A 115 -11.56 6.40 4.59
N GLY A 116 -10.35 6.42 5.13
CA GLY A 116 -9.75 5.20 5.63
C GLY A 116 -8.42 5.40 6.32
N VAL A 117 -7.84 4.27 6.71
CA VAL A 117 -6.57 4.20 7.42
C VAL A 117 -5.73 3.09 6.78
N LEU A 118 -4.44 3.33 6.60
CA LEU A 118 -3.48 2.27 6.26
C LEU A 118 -3.13 1.47 7.51
N ASP A 119 -2.70 0.23 7.33
CA ASP A 119 -1.99 -0.48 8.39
C ASP A 119 -0.74 0.31 8.78
N ALA A 120 -0.42 0.29 10.07
CA ALA A 120 0.78 0.94 10.57
C ALA A 120 2.01 0.34 9.88
N TYR A 121 2.90 1.21 9.43
CA TYR A 121 4.12 0.79 8.73
C TYR A 121 5.34 1.56 9.22
N ARG A 122 6.54 1.09 8.86
CA ARG A 122 7.78 1.79 9.15
C ARG A 122 8.15 2.75 8.02
N ASP A 123 8.39 4.00 8.38
CA ASP A 123 8.81 5.02 7.44
C ASP A 123 10.25 4.75 6.95
N PRO A 124 10.51 4.66 5.63
CA PRO A 124 11.83 4.27 5.10
C PRO A 124 12.99 5.23 5.43
N GLN A 125 12.70 6.47 5.84
CA GLN A 125 13.74 7.46 6.15
C GLN A 125 14.23 7.38 7.59
N CYS A 126 13.34 7.12 8.55
CA CYS A 126 13.66 7.06 9.98
C CYS A 126 13.57 5.64 10.56
N ASP A 127 13.07 4.66 9.80
CA ASP A 127 12.65 3.33 10.28
C ASP A 127 11.67 3.39 11.47
N CYS A 128 10.90 4.47 11.57
CA CYS A 128 10.01 4.75 12.69
C CYS A 128 8.55 4.41 12.35
N PRO A 129 7.74 3.92 13.30
CA PRO A 129 6.35 3.57 13.05
C PRO A 129 5.53 4.82 12.74
N VAL A 130 4.68 4.72 11.71
CA VAL A 130 3.77 5.78 11.28
C VAL A 130 2.36 5.26 11.05
N GLU A 131 1.40 6.15 11.27
CA GLU A 131 -0.01 5.94 10.94
C GLU A 131 -0.41 6.89 9.82
N THR A 132 -1.19 6.39 8.85
CA THR A 132 -1.67 7.20 7.72
C THR A 132 -3.17 7.11 7.59
N THR A 133 -3.83 8.26 7.60
CA THR A 133 -5.25 8.40 7.26
C THR A 133 -5.40 9.05 5.90
N PHE A 134 -6.48 8.71 5.19
CA PHE A 134 -6.80 9.33 3.90
C PHE A 134 -8.29 9.64 3.81
N THR A 135 -8.59 10.66 3.01
CA THR A 135 -9.94 11.07 2.63
C THR A 135 -9.95 11.38 1.15
N GLY A 136 -11.09 11.16 0.48
CA GLY A 136 -11.29 11.49 -0.92
C GLY A 136 -12.76 11.62 -1.27
N ARG A 137 -13.03 12.17 -2.45
CA ARG A 137 -14.37 12.36 -2.99
C ARG A 137 -14.51 11.64 -4.33
N LEU A 138 -15.58 10.88 -4.47
CA LEU A 138 -16.00 10.26 -5.70
C LEU A 138 -16.66 11.30 -6.61
N GLY A 139 -16.24 11.32 -7.87
CA GLY A 139 -16.85 12.10 -8.94
C GLY A 139 -16.83 11.28 -10.23
N GLY A 140 -17.95 10.64 -10.55
CA GLY A 140 -18.06 9.71 -11.68
C GLY A 140 -17.08 8.55 -11.58
N ASP A 141 -16.09 8.53 -12.48
CA ASP A 141 -15.05 7.49 -12.55
C ASP A 141 -13.71 7.95 -11.95
N THR A 142 -13.72 8.95 -11.08
CA THR A 142 -12.51 9.47 -10.42
C THR A 142 -12.74 9.60 -8.91
N ILE A 143 -11.73 9.25 -8.12
CA ILE A 143 -11.68 9.58 -6.69
C ILE A 143 -10.42 10.41 -6.46
N GLU A 144 -10.59 11.58 -5.88
CA GLU A 144 -9.50 12.52 -5.57
C GLU A 144 -9.52 12.88 -4.09
N GLY A 145 -8.35 13.04 -3.50
CA GLY A 145 -8.27 13.21 -2.06
C GLY A 145 -6.92 13.61 -1.51
N THR A 146 -6.86 13.60 -0.18
CA THR A 146 -5.66 13.90 0.60
C THR A 146 -5.36 12.78 1.58
N PHE A 147 -4.11 12.68 2.01
CA PHE A 147 -3.71 11.83 3.11
C PHE A 147 -2.85 12.60 4.11
N THR A 148 -2.80 12.08 5.34
CA THR A 148 -1.95 12.58 6.40
C THR A 148 -1.24 11.41 7.07
N THR A 149 0.08 11.47 7.14
CA THR A 149 0.94 10.52 7.85
C THR A 149 1.50 11.18 9.10
N ARG A 150 1.40 10.49 10.24
CA ARG A 150 1.92 10.95 11.54
C ARG A 150 2.86 9.88 12.11
N GLY A 151 3.98 10.33 12.65
CA GLY A 151 4.95 9.51 13.37
C GLY A 151 5.43 10.23 14.61
N THR A 152 5.96 9.49 15.58
CA THR A 152 6.43 10.04 16.87
C THR A 152 7.63 10.98 16.74
N GLN A 153 8.35 10.92 15.62
CA GLN A 153 9.57 11.68 15.35
C GLN A 153 9.32 13.01 14.61
N ALA A 154 8.15 13.19 14.00
CA ALA A 154 7.89 14.35 13.15
C ALA A 154 7.12 15.43 13.92
N ASN A 155 7.71 16.63 14.04
CA ASN A 155 7.07 17.78 14.68
C ASN A 155 5.81 18.26 13.94
N ALA A 156 5.67 17.93 12.65
CA ALA A 156 4.51 18.23 11.83
C ALA A 156 4.06 16.98 11.04
N PRO A 157 2.73 16.77 10.86
CA PRO A 157 2.22 15.71 10.00
C PRO A 157 2.70 15.88 8.56
N GLN A 158 3.03 14.77 7.91
CA GLN A 158 3.31 14.75 6.48
C GLN A 158 1.98 14.64 5.74
N THR A 159 1.79 15.46 4.70
CA THR A 159 0.56 15.45 3.90
C THR A 159 0.86 15.22 2.43
N GLY A 160 -0.17 14.83 1.69
CA GLY A 160 -0.10 14.64 0.26
C GLY A 160 -1.48 14.52 -0.38
N THR A 161 -1.48 14.45 -1.70
CA THR A 161 -2.69 14.23 -2.51
C THR A 161 -2.62 12.86 -3.17
N TRP A 162 -3.79 12.32 -3.49
CA TRP A 162 -3.92 11.08 -4.24
C TRP A 162 -5.09 11.17 -5.18
N ARG A 163 -5.01 10.40 -6.27
CA ARG A 163 -6.07 10.28 -7.25
C ARG A 163 -6.07 8.90 -7.87
N VAL A 164 -7.25 8.33 -8.02
CA VAL A 164 -7.47 7.11 -8.82
C VAL A 164 -8.59 7.32 -9.83
N LYS A 165 -8.50 6.57 -10.93
CA LYS A 165 -9.54 6.49 -11.95
C LYS A 165 -10.05 5.06 -12.06
N ARG A 166 -11.34 4.92 -12.34
CA ARG A 166 -11.94 3.63 -12.63
C ARG A 166 -11.35 3.10 -13.94
N THR A 167 -10.84 1.88 -13.90
CA THR A 167 -10.32 1.20 -15.09
C THR A 167 -11.41 0.30 -15.67
N LYS A 168 -11.44 0.20 -17.00
CA LYS A 168 -12.35 -0.71 -17.71
C LYS A 168 -11.99 -2.18 -17.46
#